data_AF-A0A9N9KM48-F1
#
_entry.id   AF-A0A9N9KM48-F1
#
_cell.length_a   1.000
_cell.length_b   1.000
_cell.length_c   1.000
_cell.angle_alpha   90.00
_cell.angle_beta   90.00
_cell.angle_gamma   90.00
#
_symmetry.space_group_name_H-M   'P 1'
#
loop_
_entity.id
_entity.type
_entity.pdbx_description
1 polymer ?
#
loop_
_entity_poly.entity_id
_entity_poly.type
_entity_poly.pdbx_seq_one_letter_code
_entity_poly.pdbx_strand_id
1 'polypeptide(L)'
;MKRITQSPLAEAAKALRSQTRPQRIPLFSQRCCLHTTSPQSATVAPITATGPPPNPPVPSADHVDARVARRRKQADLLKRGQDMRAVAGGKGGGSAKTKRFWKHVHVKESPEGLQVLLDTRPLRRPNKELLLIPHHKPHLASAIALEWDLLISAQQAMRQHLIPLTSLLSRALDIADEGPDGEIRASIVKTVMRYLDTDSLLCWAPEPPADPPGYETHVKRTESLRSIQRKTAEPVIAFLTQKVWPGVEILPVLDADSIVPRAQPQVTRDVIRGWVSGLPAFELAALERGVLAGKGLLGAVRLVVEWSVELGHLKGEVEERWGVE
;
A
#
# COMPACT_ATOMS: atom_id res chain seq x y z
N MET A 1 53.67 45.68 -31.54
CA MET A 1 55.10 45.95 -31.86
C MET A 1 55.94 45.02 -30.99
N LYS A 2 56.86 44.24 -31.63
CA LYS A 2 58.21 43.77 -31.19
C LYS A 2 58.40 43.38 -29.69
N ARG A 3 59.05 42.30 -29.25
CA ARG A 3 59.89 41.17 -29.73
C ARG A 3 59.99 40.22 -28.50
N ILE A 4 59.84 38.90 -28.62
CA ILE A 4 60.90 37.86 -28.64
C ILE A 4 62.01 38.01 -27.57
N THR A 5 62.35 36.85 -26.98
CA THR A 5 63.62 36.37 -26.36
C THR A 5 63.51 36.16 -24.85
N GLN A 6 64.03 35.12 -24.21
CA GLN A 6 64.70 33.85 -24.58
C GLN A 6 64.76 33.04 -23.27
N SER A 7 64.72 31.70 -23.34
CA SER A 7 65.15 30.84 -22.24
C SER A 7 66.69 30.86 -22.12
N PRO A 8 67.25 30.42 -20.98
CA PRO A 8 67.95 29.14 -21.06
C PRO A 8 67.80 28.22 -19.83
N LEU A 9 68.06 26.95 -20.12
CA LEU A 9 68.25 25.80 -19.24
C LEU A 9 69.52 25.90 -18.38
N ALA A 10 69.51 25.10 -17.30
CA ALA A 10 70.60 24.29 -16.71
C ALA A 10 70.67 24.50 -15.19
N GLU A 11 70.99 23.56 -14.31
CA GLU A 11 71.12 22.09 -14.29
C GLU A 11 71.59 21.79 -12.84
N ALA A 12 71.21 20.65 -12.26
CA ALA A 12 71.85 19.97 -11.12
C ALA A 12 71.84 20.68 -9.73
N ALA A 13 71.84 20.01 -8.57
CA ALA A 13 71.64 18.62 -8.15
C ALA A 13 71.67 18.61 -6.60
N LYS A 14 71.00 17.62 -5.99
CA LYS A 14 71.25 17.04 -4.63
C LYS A 14 71.09 17.98 -3.41
N ALA A 15 70.69 17.56 -2.22
CA ALA A 15 70.06 16.38 -1.67
C ALA A 15 69.73 16.70 -0.19
N LEU A 16 68.74 15.98 0.36
CA LEU A 16 68.59 15.57 1.77
C LEU A 16 68.19 16.60 2.87
N ARG A 17 66.97 16.34 3.36
CA ARG A 17 66.52 16.27 4.77
C ARG A 17 66.63 17.52 5.64
N SER A 18 65.48 18.09 6.00
CA SER A 18 64.92 17.97 7.37
C SER A 18 63.61 18.76 7.54
N GLN A 19 62.68 18.12 8.25
CA GLN A 19 61.56 18.68 9.03
C GLN A 19 60.70 19.82 8.47
N THR A 20 59.40 19.55 8.25
CA THR A 20 58.33 20.46 8.67
C THR A 20 57.07 19.68 9.09
N ARG A 21 56.68 19.95 10.34
CA ARG A 21 55.49 19.52 11.09
C ARG A 21 54.19 19.93 10.36
N PRO A 22 53.19 19.06 10.13
CA PRO A 22 51.89 19.54 9.71
C PRO A 22 51.13 20.11 10.91
N GLN A 23 50.72 21.37 10.78
CA GLN A 23 49.86 22.07 11.73
C GLN A 23 48.53 21.31 11.90
N ARG A 24 48.18 21.00 13.15
CA ARG A 24 46.84 20.52 13.50
C ARG A 24 45.86 21.70 13.40
N ILE A 25 44.99 21.66 12.39
CA ILE A 25 43.77 22.47 12.35
C ILE A 25 42.75 21.74 13.23
N PRO A 26 42.18 22.35 14.29
CA PRO A 26 41.10 21.71 15.02
C PRO A 26 39.82 21.85 14.20
N LEU A 27 39.38 20.75 13.58
CA LEU A 27 38.00 20.64 13.11
C LEU A 27 37.10 20.61 14.34
N PHE A 28 36.56 21.78 14.71
CA PHE A 28 35.38 21.87 15.55
C PHE A 28 34.23 21.20 14.79
N SER A 29 34.09 19.88 14.98
CA SER A 29 32.86 19.17 14.66
C SER A 29 31.81 19.63 15.67
N GLN A 30 31.10 20.71 15.33
CA GLN A 30 29.84 21.03 15.99
C GLN A 30 28.88 19.87 15.70
N ARG A 31 28.85 18.90 16.60
CA ARG A 31 27.78 17.91 16.66
C ARG A 31 26.50 18.66 17.01
N CYS A 32 25.65 18.92 16.02
CA CYS A 32 24.26 19.27 16.26
C CYS A 32 23.57 18.08 16.93
N CYS A 33 23.60 18.05 18.26
CA CYS A 33 22.86 17.07 19.04
C CYS A 33 21.36 17.41 18.94
N LEU A 34 20.60 16.62 18.19
CA LEU A 34 19.14 16.75 18.05
C LEU A 34 18.35 16.33 19.31
N HIS A 35 19.04 16.03 20.42
CA HIS A 35 18.39 15.63 21.67
C HIS A 35 19.32 15.87 22.87
N THR A 36 18.76 16.33 24.00
CA THR A 36 19.50 16.63 25.24
C THR A 36 19.49 15.48 26.25
N THR A 37 18.84 14.36 25.96
CA THR A 37 18.78 13.22 26.88
C THR A 37 19.97 12.29 26.69
N SER A 38 20.61 11.93 27.80
CA SER A 38 21.68 10.94 27.83
C SER A 38 21.19 9.60 27.25
N PRO A 39 21.93 8.95 26.34
CA PRO A 39 21.57 7.63 25.84
C PRO A 39 21.60 6.64 27.02
N GLN A 40 20.44 6.11 27.36
CA GLN A 40 20.32 5.05 28.35
C GLN A 40 20.47 3.72 27.62
N SER A 41 21.44 2.91 28.02
CA SER A 41 21.60 1.55 27.50
C SER A 41 20.39 0.70 27.88
N ALA A 42 19.95 -0.17 26.97
CA ALA A 42 18.85 -1.08 27.22
C ALA A 42 19.23 -2.06 28.34
N THR A 43 18.44 -2.10 29.41
CA THR A 43 18.55 -3.13 30.45
C THR A 43 18.08 -4.46 29.85
N VAL A 44 19.01 -5.33 29.50
CA VAL A 44 18.70 -6.68 29.01
C VAL A 44 18.27 -7.51 30.21
N ALA A 45 16.99 -7.86 30.26
CA ALA A 45 16.52 -8.86 31.22
C ALA A 45 17.20 -10.20 30.93
N PRO A 46 17.58 -10.99 31.95
CA PRO A 46 18.13 -12.32 31.74
C PRO A 46 17.13 -13.16 30.93
N ILE A 47 17.63 -13.82 29.88
CA ILE A 47 16.83 -14.64 28.95
C ILE A 47 16.24 -15.81 29.75
N THR A 48 15.01 -15.67 30.24
CA THR A 48 14.28 -16.71 30.97
C THR A 48 13.52 -17.68 30.05
N ALA A 49 13.64 -17.51 28.73
CA ALA A 49 12.98 -18.36 27.75
C ALA A 49 13.94 -19.44 27.20
N THR A 50 14.18 -20.49 27.98
CA THR A 50 14.74 -21.74 27.46
C THR A 50 13.59 -22.61 26.96
N GLY A 51 13.25 -22.44 25.68
CA GLY A 51 12.27 -23.27 25.00
C GLY A 51 12.24 -22.94 23.51
N PRO A 52 11.85 -23.90 22.64
CA PRO A 52 11.58 -23.59 21.25
C PRO A 52 10.58 -22.43 21.18
N PRO A 53 10.73 -21.50 20.22
CA PRO A 53 9.80 -20.40 20.06
C PRO A 53 8.37 -20.97 19.98
N PRO A 54 7.39 -20.33 20.64
CA PRO A 54 6.01 -20.80 20.59
C PRO A 54 5.56 -20.88 19.14
N ASN A 55 4.73 -21.88 18.83
CA ASN A 55 4.16 -22.02 17.50
C ASN A 55 3.45 -20.71 17.09
N PRO A 56 3.51 -20.33 15.80
CA PRO A 56 2.79 -19.16 15.31
C PRO A 56 1.33 -19.23 15.72
N PRO A 57 0.73 -18.12 16.19
CA PRO A 57 -0.69 -18.12 16.55
C PRO A 57 -1.52 -18.44 15.31
N VAL A 58 -2.29 -19.53 15.37
CA VAL A 58 -3.20 -19.94 14.30
C VAL A 58 -4.53 -19.19 14.50
N PRO A 59 -5.05 -18.47 13.49
CA PRO A 59 -6.34 -17.81 13.60
C PRO A 59 -7.47 -18.87 13.65
N SER A 60 -8.13 -19.01 14.80
CA SER A 60 -9.37 -19.78 14.89
C SER A 60 -10.57 -18.93 14.42
N ALA A 61 -11.57 -19.55 13.80
CA ALA A 61 -12.80 -18.86 13.38
C ALA A 61 -13.52 -18.18 14.57
N ASP A 62 -13.47 -18.79 15.76
CA ASP A 62 -13.97 -18.24 17.02
C ASP A 62 -13.35 -16.87 17.38
N HIS A 63 -12.17 -16.54 16.82
CA HIS A 63 -11.45 -15.31 17.14
C HIS A 63 -12.09 -14.06 16.53
N VAL A 64 -12.83 -14.16 15.42
CA VAL A 64 -13.45 -12.98 14.77
C VAL A 64 -14.60 -12.46 15.62
N ASP A 65 -15.54 -13.35 15.98
CA ASP A 65 -16.68 -13.01 16.82
C ASP A 65 -16.23 -12.62 18.24
N ALA A 66 -15.24 -13.32 18.80
CA ALA A 66 -14.65 -12.94 20.08
C ALA A 66 -13.99 -11.55 20.04
N ARG A 67 -13.34 -11.18 18.92
CA ARG A 67 -12.73 -9.85 18.75
C ARG A 67 -13.80 -8.76 18.63
N VAL A 68 -14.88 -9.01 17.89
CA VAL A 68 -16.03 -8.10 17.78
C VAL A 68 -16.71 -7.93 19.13
N ALA A 69 -16.99 -9.03 19.84
CA ALA A 69 -17.59 -9.02 21.18
C ALA A 69 -16.70 -8.30 22.20
N ARG A 70 -15.38 -8.53 22.17
CA ARG A 70 -14.41 -7.82 23.02
C ARG A 70 -14.42 -6.32 22.74
N ARG A 71 -14.44 -5.92 21.46
CA ARG A 71 -14.54 -4.50 21.06
C ARG A 71 -15.84 -3.88 21.54
N ARG A 72 -16.99 -4.57 21.41
CA ARG A 72 -18.29 -4.12 21.93
C ARG A 72 -18.28 -3.95 23.46
N LYS A 73 -17.76 -4.93 24.20
CA LYS A 73 -17.66 -4.85 25.67
C LYS A 73 -16.72 -3.73 26.13
N GLN A 74 -15.58 -3.55 25.46
CA GLN A 74 -14.64 -2.46 25.75
C GLN A 74 -15.25 -1.09 25.42
N ALA A 75 -16.01 -1.01 24.32
CA ALA A 75 -16.78 0.17 23.96
C ALA A 75 -17.84 0.53 25.00
N ASP A 76 -18.59 -0.46 25.48
CA ASP A 76 -19.61 -0.25 26.52
C ASP A 76 -18.98 0.21 27.84
N LEU A 77 -17.84 -0.38 28.23
CA LEU A 77 -17.08 0.05 29.40
C LEU A 77 -16.55 1.49 29.24
N LEU A 78 -15.99 1.83 28.09
CA LEU A 78 -15.54 3.19 27.78
C LEU A 78 -16.71 4.18 27.78
N LYS A 79 -17.86 3.80 27.24
CA LYS A 79 -19.08 4.61 27.23
C LYS A 79 -19.55 4.87 28.66
N ARG A 80 -19.67 3.84 29.49
CA ARG A 80 -20.02 3.98 30.93
C ARG A 80 -19.01 4.86 31.66
N GLY A 81 -17.71 4.68 31.42
CA GLY A 81 -16.66 5.51 32.03
C GLY A 81 -16.75 6.98 31.62
N GLN A 82 -16.98 7.26 30.33
CA GLN A 82 -17.16 8.61 29.81
C GLN A 82 -18.44 9.27 30.32
N ASP A 83 -19.54 8.51 30.41
CA ASP A 83 -20.82 9.00 30.93
C ASP A 83 -20.70 9.31 32.43
N MET A 84 -20.08 8.45 33.24
CA MET A 84 -19.79 8.73 34.65
C MET A 84 -18.89 9.96 34.84
N ARG A 85 -17.85 10.12 34.00
CA ARG A 85 -16.95 11.29 34.08
C ARG A 85 -17.63 12.59 33.65
N ALA A 86 -18.54 12.52 32.67
CA ALA A 86 -19.34 13.67 32.23
C ALA A 86 -20.34 14.10 33.30
N VAL A 87 -20.96 13.14 34.01
CA VAL A 87 -21.85 13.39 35.15
C VAL A 87 -21.07 14.01 36.32
N ALA A 88 -19.89 13.49 36.64
CA ALA A 88 -19.05 14.00 37.74
C ALA A 88 -18.46 15.40 37.46
N GLY A 89 -18.23 15.75 36.19
CA GLY A 89 -17.57 17.00 35.80
C GLY A 89 -18.50 18.21 35.60
N GLY A 90 -19.80 18.11 35.87
CA GLY A 90 -20.79 19.19 35.68
C GLY A 90 -20.97 19.69 34.23
N LYS A 91 -20.15 19.20 33.30
CA LYS A 91 -20.19 19.48 31.86
C LYS A 91 -20.92 18.36 31.13
N GLY A 92 -22.21 18.20 31.41
CA GLY A 92 -23.10 17.40 30.58
C GLY A 92 -23.27 18.04 29.20
N GLY A 93 -22.29 17.91 28.30
CA GLY A 93 -22.42 18.50 26.96
C GLY A 93 -21.20 18.45 26.04
N GLY A 94 -19.99 18.11 26.53
CA GLY A 94 -18.74 18.32 25.79
C GLY A 94 -18.43 17.41 24.59
N SER A 95 -19.18 16.35 24.29
CA SER A 95 -18.82 15.47 23.16
C SER A 95 -19.99 14.80 22.42
N ALA A 96 -21.15 15.45 22.33
CA ALA A 96 -22.24 14.96 21.49
C ALA A 96 -21.80 14.70 20.03
N LYS A 97 -20.84 15.48 19.52
CA LYS A 97 -20.27 15.33 18.16
C LYS A 97 -19.36 14.11 17.98
N THR A 98 -18.82 13.53 19.05
CA THR A 98 -17.93 12.37 18.95
C THR A 98 -18.66 11.06 19.24
N LYS A 99 -19.76 11.10 20.01
CA LYS A 99 -20.59 9.93 20.32
C LYS A 99 -21.35 9.45 19.07
N ARG A 100 -21.57 8.14 18.97
CA ARG A 100 -22.45 7.56 17.94
C ARG A 100 -23.85 8.15 18.14
N PHE A 101 -24.38 8.78 17.11
CA PHE A 101 -25.69 9.46 17.15
C PHE A 101 -26.80 8.66 16.44
N TRP A 102 -26.49 7.46 15.93
CA TRP A 102 -27.45 6.56 15.28
C TRP A 102 -27.59 5.25 16.03
N LYS A 103 -28.79 4.68 16.05
CA LYS A 103 -29.05 3.38 16.68
C LYS A 103 -29.07 2.25 15.67
N HIS A 104 -29.82 2.42 14.58
CA HIS A 104 -30.05 1.41 13.57
C HIS A 104 -29.38 1.80 12.25
N VAL A 105 -28.84 0.81 11.55
CA VAL A 105 -28.33 0.95 10.18
C VAL A 105 -29.06 -0.04 9.30
N HIS A 106 -29.60 0.42 8.18
CA HIS A 106 -30.29 -0.46 7.23
C HIS A 106 -30.16 0.04 5.81
N VAL A 107 -30.32 -0.87 4.85
CA VAL A 107 -30.35 -0.55 3.43
C VAL A 107 -31.79 -0.24 3.03
N LYS A 108 -31.97 0.83 2.27
CA LYS A 108 -33.25 1.20 1.65
C LYS A 108 -33.05 1.32 0.15
N GLU A 109 -33.94 0.69 -0.60
CA GLU A 109 -34.00 0.84 -2.04
C GLU A 109 -34.65 2.17 -2.42
N SER A 110 -34.08 2.84 -3.42
CA SER A 110 -34.60 4.07 -4.03
C SER A 110 -34.55 3.95 -5.55
N PRO A 111 -35.31 4.75 -6.30
CA PRO A 111 -35.31 4.67 -7.77
C PRO A 111 -33.93 4.89 -8.42
N GLU A 112 -33.04 5.62 -7.75
CA GLU A 112 -31.70 5.92 -8.24
C GLU A 112 -30.68 4.83 -7.88
N GLY A 113 -30.96 4.02 -6.84
CA GLY A 113 -30.02 3.05 -6.30
C GLY A 113 -30.32 2.64 -4.87
N LEU A 114 -29.43 1.85 -4.28
CA LEU A 114 -29.47 1.43 -2.89
C LEU A 114 -28.82 2.49 -2.00
N GLN A 115 -29.49 2.85 -0.91
CA GLN A 115 -29.00 3.82 0.07
C GLN A 115 -28.81 3.14 1.42
N VAL A 116 -27.78 3.53 2.15
CA VAL A 116 -27.60 3.13 3.55
C VAL A 116 -28.10 4.25 4.44
N LEU A 117 -29.09 3.94 5.28
CA LEU A 117 -29.69 4.86 6.23
C LEU A 117 -29.12 4.63 7.64
N LEU A 118 -28.73 5.72 8.29
CA LEU A 118 -28.50 5.80 9.73
C LEU A 118 -29.77 6.32 10.39
N ASP A 119 -30.50 5.43 11.07
CA ASP A 119 -31.89 5.64 11.49
C ASP A 119 -32.76 6.10 10.31
N THR A 120 -33.00 7.41 10.17
CA THR A 120 -33.81 7.97 9.07
C THR A 120 -32.99 8.72 8.03
N ARG A 121 -31.68 8.91 8.25
CA ARG A 121 -30.83 9.80 7.45
C ARG A 121 -29.92 9.01 6.50
N PRO A 122 -29.86 9.35 5.20
CA PRO A 122 -28.95 8.68 4.28
C PRO A 122 -27.50 9.06 4.53
N LEU A 123 -26.62 8.08 4.33
CA LEU A 123 -25.19 8.31 4.26
C LEU A 123 -24.86 9.24 3.09
N ARG A 124 -23.92 10.14 3.35
CA ARG A 124 -23.45 11.14 2.40
C ARG A 124 -21.95 11.06 2.26
N ARG A 125 -21.47 11.37 1.07
CA ARG A 125 -20.05 11.56 0.77
C ARG A 125 -19.53 12.85 1.42
N PRO A 126 -18.20 13.02 1.55
CA PRO A 126 -17.61 14.25 2.09
C PRO A 126 -18.03 15.53 1.35
N ASN A 127 -18.32 15.43 0.04
CA ASN A 127 -18.85 16.51 -0.79
C ASN A 127 -20.35 16.82 -0.55
N LYS A 128 -20.98 16.14 0.42
CA LYS A 128 -22.40 16.23 0.82
C LYS A 128 -23.40 15.56 -0.13
N GLU A 129 -22.95 14.94 -1.22
CA GLU A 129 -23.82 14.17 -2.10
C GLU A 129 -24.19 12.83 -1.47
N LEU A 130 -25.24 12.19 -1.99
CA LEU A 130 -25.68 10.89 -1.48
C LEU A 130 -24.65 9.80 -1.79
N LEU A 131 -24.43 8.90 -0.85
CA LEU A 131 -23.62 7.70 -1.07
C LEU A 131 -24.51 6.63 -1.72
N LEU A 132 -24.70 6.74 -3.02
CA LEU A 132 -25.60 5.90 -3.79
C LEU A 132 -24.89 4.64 -4.29
N ILE A 133 -25.47 3.47 -4.03
CA ILE A 133 -24.93 2.18 -4.45
C ILE A 133 -25.76 1.65 -5.62
N PRO A 134 -25.15 1.18 -6.72
CA PRO A 134 -25.90 0.61 -7.84
C PRO A 134 -26.75 -0.60 -7.44
N HIS A 135 -27.94 -0.76 -8.04
CA HIS A 135 -28.87 -1.86 -7.72
C HIS A 135 -28.26 -3.25 -7.87
N HIS A 136 -27.33 -3.43 -8.83
CA HIS A 136 -26.64 -4.71 -9.05
C HIS A 136 -25.59 -5.05 -8.00
N LYS A 137 -25.36 -4.19 -6.99
CA LYS A 137 -24.36 -4.39 -5.93
C LYS A 137 -24.99 -4.45 -4.51
N PRO A 138 -26.00 -5.33 -4.26
CA PRO A 138 -26.67 -5.40 -2.95
C PRO A 138 -25.75 -5.87 -1.83
N HIS A 139 -24.80 -6.76 -2.14
CA HIS A 139 -23.80 -7.24 -1.17
C HIS A 139 -22.89 -6.11 -0.66
N LEU A 140 -22.54 -5.14 -1.53
CA LEU A 140 -21.78 -3.97 -1.14
C LEU A 140 -22.60 -3.08 -0.19
N ALA A 141 -23.89 -2.89 -0.47
CA ALA A 141 -24.79 -2.12 0.40
C ALA A 141 -24.90 -2.74 1.79
N SER A 142 -25.11 -4.06 1.87
CA SER A 142 -25.15 -4.80 3.13
C SER A 142 -23.82 -4.71 3.89
N ALA A 143 -22.69 -4.83 3.19
CA ALA A 143 -21.37 -4.73 3.80
C ALA A 143 -21.09 -3.33 4.36
N ILE A 144 -21.48 -2.27 3.65
CA ILE A 144 -21.40 -0.89 4.15
C ILE A 144 -22.34 -0.69 5.35
N ALA A 145 -23.55 -1.24 5.33
CA ALA A 145 -24.45 -1.17 6.47
C ALA A 145 -23.83 -1.83 7.72
N LEU A 146 -23.19 -2.99 7.57
CA LEU A 146 -22.45 -3.66 8.65
C LEU A 146 -21.23 -2.85 9.11
N GLU A 147 -20.48 -2.26 8.18
CA GLU A 147 -19.35 -1.38 8.48
C GLU A 147 -19.76 -0.24 9.43
N TRP A 148 -20.89 0.41 9.16
CA TRP A 148 -21.44 1.49 9.98
C TRP A 148 -22.12 1.02 11.27
N ASP A 149 -22.72 -0.17 11.28
CA ASP A 149 -23.30 -0.74 12.50
C ASP A 149 -22.23 -1.15 13.51
N LEU A 150 -21.03 -1.51 13.05
CA LEU A 150 -19.91 -1.86 13.92
C LEU A 150 -19.18 -0.65 14.52
N LEU A 151 -19.46 0.57 14.04
CA LEU A 151 -18.86 1.77 14.60
C LEU A 151 -19.40 2.06 16.01
N ILE A 152 -18.49 2.39 16.90
CA ILE A 152 -18.78 2.68 18.31
C ILE A 152 -19.01 4.19 18.52
N SER A 153 -18.44 5.02 17.64
CA SER A 153 -18.47 6.47 17.77
C SER A 153 -18.49 7.15 16.40
N ALA A 154 -19.04 8.37 16.33
CA ALA A 154 -19.04 9.16 15.10
C ALA A 154 -17.62 9.53 14.66
N GLN A 155 -16.68 9.65 15.59
CA GLN A 155 -15.27 9.90 15.27
C GLN A 155 -14.62 8.73 14.52
N GLN A 156 -15.08 7.50 14.74
CA GLN A 156 -14.58 6.34 14.00
C GLN A 156 -14.99 6.41 12.52
N ALA A 157 -16.15 6.99 12.19
CA ALA A 157 -16.57 7.23 10.82
C ALA A 157 -15.65 8.22 10.07
N MET A 158 -14.82 8.99 10.77
CA MET A 158 -13.81 9.85 10.14
C MET A 158 -12.51 9.11 9.79
N ARG A 159 -12.36 7.86 10.22
CA ARG A 159 -11.14 7.07 10.02
C ARG A 159 -11.34 6.10 8.87
N GLN A 160 -10.70 6.37 7.73
CA GLN A 160 -10.83 5.56 6.51
C GLN A 160 -10.56 4.05 6.73
N HIS A 161 -9.64 3.69 7.63
CA HIS A 161 -9.35 2.29 7.96
C HIS A 161 -10.44 1.58 8.78
N LEU A 162 -11.41 2.31 9.32
CA LEU A 162 -12.59 1.77 9.99
C LEU A 162 -13.83 1.80 9.09
N ILE A 163 -13.78 2.56 7.99
CA ILE A 163 -14.82 2.61 6.97
C ILE A 163 -14.28 2.37 5.54
N PRO A 164 -13.54 1.27 5.30
CA PRO A 164 -12.84 1.06 4.05
C PRO A 164 -13.77 0.94 2.84
N LEU A 165 -14.93 0.28 2.95
CA LEU A 165 -15.87 0.10 1.85
C LEU A 165 -16.60 1.40 1.53
N THR A 166 -17.01 2.16 2.56
CA THR A 166 -17.57 3.50 2.38
C THR A 166 -16.58 4.43 1.68
N SER A 167 -15.32 4.41 2.10
CA SER A 167 -14.27 5.25 1.51
C SER A 167 -14.00 4.87 0.05
N LEU A 168 -13.96 3.56 -0.25
CA LEU A 168 -13.74 3.07 -1.61
C LEU A 168 -14.91 3.39 -2.54
N LEU A 169 -16.15 3.24 -2.06
CA LEU A 169 -17.33 3.62 -2.82
C LEU A 169 -17.38 5.13 -3.09
N SER A 170 -17.12 5.96 -2.06
CA SER A 170 -17.03 7.41 -2.26
C SER A 170 -16.02 7.75 -3.35
N ARG A 171 -14.84 7.12 -3.30
CA ARG A 171 -13.79 7.31 -4.30
C ARG A 171 -14.24 6.91 -5.71
N ALA A 172 -14.94 5.78 -5.85
CA ALA A 172 -15.49 5.34 -7.14
C ALA A 172 -16.53 6.31 -7.70
N LEU A 173 -17.41 6.84 -6.85
CA LEU A 173 -18.41 7.83 -7.27
C LEU A 173 -17.76 9.16 -7.64
N ASP A 174 -16.75 9.63 -6.89
CA ASP A 174 -16.02 10.86 -7.21
C ASP A 174 -15.32 10.76 -8.59
N ILE A 175 -14.78 9.57 -8.93
CA ILE A 175 -14.25 9.28 -10.28
C ILE A 175 -15.35 9.32 -11.34
N ALA A 176 -16.53 8.77 -11.04
CA ALA A 176 -17.64 8.72 -11.98
C ALA A 176 -18.19 10.12 -12.28
N ASP A 177 -18.32 10.96 -11.26
CA ASP A 177 -18.88 12.31 -11.37
C ASP A 177 -18.00 13.25 -12.20
N GLU A 178 -16.67 13.14 -12.11
CA GLU A 178 -15.75 13.90 -12.97
C GLU A 178 -15.73 13.41 -14.42
N GLY A 179 -16.13 12.16 -14.66
CA GLY A 179 -16.19 11.56 -15.99
C GLY A 179 -14.84 11.05 -16.54
N PRO A 180 -14.77 10.76 -17.85
CA PRO A 180 -13.61 10.12 -18.48
C PRO A 180 -12.39 11.04 -18.60
N ASP A 181 -12.58 12.36 -18.69
CA ASP A 181 -11.49 13.34 -18.83
C ASP A 181 -11.18 14.08 -17.52
N GLY A 182 -11.61 13.51 -16.39
CA GLY A 182 -11.43 14.07 -15.04
C GLY A 182 -9.99 14.04 -14.53
N GLU A 183 -9.63 15.04 -13.73
CA GLU A 183 -8.32 15.18 -13.08
C GLU A 183 -8.05 14.03 -12.09
N ILE A 184 -9.07 13.54 -11.39
CA ILE A 184 -8.93 12.38 -10.51
C ILE A 184 -8.40 11.18 -11.30
N ARG A 185 -9.02 10.86 -12.44
CA ARG A 185 -8.60 9.72 -13.27
C ARG A 185 -7.18 9.91 -13.76
N ALA A 186 -6.86 11.08 -14.30
CA ALA A 186 -5.50 11.40 -14.76
C ALA A 186 -4.45 11.23 -13.64
N SER A 187 -4.78 11.68 -12.43
CA SER A 187 -3.93 11.53 -11.24
C SER A 187 -3.74 10.07 -10.82
N ILE A 188 -4.82 9.26 -10.87
CA ILE A 188 -4.76 7.82 -10.59
C ILE A 188 -3.86 7.14 -11.62
N VAL A 189 -4.11 7.34 -12.92
CA VAL A 189 -3.31 6.76 -14.01
C VAL A 189 -1.84 7.11 -13.81
N LYS A 190 -1.51 8.39 -13.57
CA LYS A 190 -0.14 8.84 -13.32
C LYS A 190 0.49 8.14 -12.11
N THR A 191 -0.26 7.96 -11.03
CA THR A 191 0.23 7.32 -9.81
C THR A 191 0.45 5.83 -9.99
N VAL A 192 -0.51 5.15 -10.61
CA VAL A 192 -0.48 3.72 -10.86
C VAL A 192 0.63 3.36 -11.86
N MET A 193 0.83 4.15 -12.91
CA MET A 193 1.89 3.91 -13.90
C MET A 193 3.31 4.04 -13.33
N ARG A 194 3.51 4.74 -12.19
CA ARG A 194 4.82 4.75 -11.51
C ARG A 194 5.18 3.38 -10.92
N TYR A 195 4.19 2.57 -10.57
CA TYR A 195 4.41 1.25 -10.00
C TYR A 195 4.74 0.19 -11.05
N LEU A 196 4.46 0.43 -12.34
CA LEU A 196 4.86 -0.48 -13.42
C LEU A 196 6.38 -0.64 -13.50
N ASP A 197 7.11 0.47 -13.31
CA ASP A 197 8.58 0.49 -13.35
C ASP A 197 9.22 -0.04 -12.07
N THR A 198 8.43 -0.35 -11.04
CA THR A 198 8.94 -0.85 -9.75
C THR A 198 8.10 -2.02 -9.25
N ASP A 199 7.49 -2.76 -10.17
CA ASP A 199 6.55 -3.82 -9.82
C ASP A 199 7.27 -4.99 -9.14
N SER A 200 6.75 -5.44 -8.00
CA SER A 200 7.36 -6.53 -7.24
C SER A 200 7.38 -7.86 -8.00
N LEU A 201 6.42 -8.10 -8.91
CA LEU A 201 6.39 -9.30 -9.74
C LEU A 201 7.46 -9.30 -10.84
N LEU A 202 8.05 -8.13 -11.13
CA LEU A 202 9.09 -7.94 -12.14
C LEU A 202 10.48 -7.73 -11.53
N CYS A 203 10.59 -7.74 -10.19
CA CYS A 203 11.83 -7.59 -9.45
C CYS A 203 12.32 -8.96 -8.97
N TRP A 204 13.18 -9.61 -9.76
CA TRP A 204 13.70 -10.94 -9.42
C TRP A 204 15.10 -10.87 -8.82
N ALA A 205 15.42 -11.87 -8.00
CA ALA A 205 16.77 -12.07 -7.48
C ALA A 205 17.75 -12.34 -8.63
N PRO A 206 19.04 -12.00 -8.45
CA PRO A 206 20.09 -12.35 -9.40
C PRO A 206 20.18 -13.85 -9.64
N GLU A 207 20.82 -14.23 -10.75
CA GLU A 207 21.11 -15.63 -11.03
C GLU A 207 22.08 -16.17 -9.96
N PRO A 208 21.82 -17.32 -9.34
CA PRO A 208 22.75 -17.90 -8.39
C PRO A 208 24.07 -18.31 -9.10
N PRO A 209 25.22 -18.22 -8.43
CA PRO A 209 26.46 -18.81 -8.94
C PRO A 209 26.30 -20.32 -9.13
N ALA A 210 27.05 -20.90 -10.07
CA ALA A 210 26.96 -22.33 -10.38
C ALA A 210 27.52 -23.21 -9.25
N ASP A 211 28.53 -22.72 -8.51
CA ASP A 211 29.17 -23.44 -7.41
C ASP A 211 29.81 -22.44 -6.40
N PRO A 212 29.45 -22.49 -5.10
CA PRO A 212 28.31 -23.20 -4.55
C PRO A 212 26.98 -22.57 -4.99
N PRO A 213 25.94 -23.33 -5.33
CA PRO A 213 24.65 -22.77 -5.68
C PRO A 213 24.06 -21.93 -4.53
N GLY A 214 23.59 -20.72 -4.85
CA GLY A 214 23.12 -19.70 -3.89
C GLY A 214 21.91 -20.07 -3.00
N TYR A 215 21.53 -21.35 -2.88
CA TYR A 215 20.59 -21.87 -1.89
C TYR A 215 21.27 -22.51 -0.67
N GLU A 216 22.60 -22.71 -0.68
CA GLU A 216 23.35 -23.43 0.36
C GLU A 216 23.26 -22.84 1.78
N THR A 217 22.80 -21.59 1.93
CA THR A 217 22.60 -20.96 3.24
C THR A 217 21.25 -21.25 3.89
N HIS A 218 20.31 -21.92 3.21
CA HIS A 218 18.97 -22.19 3.74
C HIS A 218 18.73 -23.69 3.92
N VAL A 219 18.64 -24.14 5.18
CA VAL A 219 18.60 -25.56 5.62
C VAL A 219 17.55 -26.44 4.90
N LYS A 220 16.52 -25.85 4.28
CA LYS A 220 15.40 -26.56 3.64
C LYS A 220 15.15 -26.18 2.18
N ARG A 221 15.91 -25.24 1.59
CA ARG A 221 15.59 -24.73 0.25
C ARG A 221 16.35 -25.50 -0.83
N THR A 222 15.61 -26.12 -1.75
CA THR A 222 16.15 -26.94 -2.85
C THR A 222 16.28 -26.21 -4.18
N GLU A 223 15.70 -25.01 -4.31
CA GLU A 223 15.75 -24.18 -5.51
C GLU A 223 16.16 -22.74 -5.20
N SER A 224 16.57 -21.98 -6.22
CA SER A 224 16.98 -20.59 -6.05
C SER A 224 15.78 -19.68 -5.76
N LEU A 225 16.01 -18.55 -5.07
CA LEU A 225 14.94 -17.55 -4.85
C LEU A 225 14.34 -17.08 -6.18
N ARG A 226 15.21 -16.90 -7.19
CA ARG A 226 14.83 -16.48 -8.54
C ARG A 226 13.87 -17.48 -9.19
N SER A 227 14.13 -18.79 -9.07
CA SER A 227 13.24 -19.85 -9.57
C SER A 227 11.86 -19.75 -8.96
N ILE A 228 11.79 -19.62 -7.63
CA ILE A 228 10.52 -19.49 -6.89
C ILE A 228 9.76 -18.23 -7.34
N GLN A 229 10.44 -17.09 -7.39
CA GLN A 229 9.84 -15.82 -7.80
C GLN A 229 9.27 -15.90 -9.22
N ARG A 230 10.02 -16.47 -10.16
CA ARG A 230 9.57 -16.67 -11.54
C ARG A 230 8.37 -17.61 -11.60
N LYS A 231 8.43 -18.76 -10.93
CA LYS A 231 7.34 -19.73 -10.85
C LYS A 231 6.04 -19.12 -10.32
N THR A 232 6.12 -18.17 -9.39
CA THR A 232 4.95 -17.44 -8.87
C THR A 232 4.50 -16.29 -9.77
N ALA A 233 5.43 -15.52 -10.36
CA ALA A 233 5.12 -14.31 -11.12
C ALA A 233 4.73 -14.59 -12.58
N GLU A 234 5.39 -15.55 -13.24
CA GLU A 234 5.18 -15.87 -14.66
C GLU A 234 3.74 -16.25 -14.99
N PRO A 235 3.00 -17.04 -14.19
CA PRO A 235 1.58 -17.30 -14.46
C PRO A 235 0.72 -16.04 -14.46
N VAL A 236 1.02 -15.09 -13.55
CA VAL A 236 0.32 -13.80 -13.50
C VAL A 236 0.65 -12.98 -14.74
N ILE A 237 1.93 -12.85 -15.10
CA ILE A 237 2.39 -12.11 -16.29
C ILE A 237 1.81 -12.73 -17.57
N ALA A 238 1.81 -14.06 -17.68
CA ALA A 238 1.25 -14.78 -18.81
C ALA A 238 -0.26 -14.51 -18.97
N PHE A 239 -1.02 -14.57 -17.87
CA PHE A 239 -2.44 -14.21 -17.91
C PHE A 239 -2.64 -12.77 -18.40
N LEU A 240 -1.88 -11.82 -17.86
CA LEU A 240 -2.01 -10.41 -18.22
C LEU A 240 -1.68 -10.17 -19.70
N THR A 241 -0.59 -10.74 -20.19
CA THR A 241 -0.14 -10.58 -21.59
C THR A 241 -0.99 -11.36 -22.60
N GLN A 242 -1.73 -12.40 -22.18
CA GLN A 242 -2.61 -13.15 -23.07
C GLN A 242 -4.05 -12.63 -23.08
N LYS A 243 -4.57 -12.20 -21.92
CA LYS A 243 -5.99 -11.86 -21.74
C LYS A 243 -6.24 -10.37 -21.64
N VAL A 244 -5.39 -9.64 -20.91
CA VAL A 244 -5.63 -8.22 -20.60
C VAL A 244 -4.95 -7.31 -21.62
N TRP A 245 -3.70 -7.62 -21.98
CA TRP A 245 -2.89 -6.86 -22.93
C TRP A 245 -2.27 -7.78 -24.00
N PRO A 246 -3.09 -8.36 -24.92
CA PRO A 246 -2.61 -9.25 -25.97
C PRO A 246 -1.46 -8.64 -26.78
N GLY A 247 -0.36 -9.38 -26.88
CA GLY A 247 0.80 -8.99 -27.69
C GLY A 247 1.77 -7.99 -27.02
N VAL A 248 1.52 -7.63 -25.76
CA VAL A 248 2.44 -6.78 -24.99
C VAL A 248 3.57 -7.61 -24.39
N GLU A 249 4.80 -7.12 -24.54
CA GLU A 249 5.97 -7.66 -23.86
C GLU A 249 6.20 -6.93 -22.54
N ILE A 250 6.20 -7.67 -21.44
CA ILE A 250 6.53 -7.14 -20.10
C ILE A 250 7.86 -7.72 -19.67
N LEU A 251 8.85 -6.85 -19.47
CA LEU A 251 10.21 -7.24 -19.14
C LEU A 251 10.46 -7.18 -17.63
N PRO A 252 11.41 -7.96 -17.09
CA PRO A 252 11.90 -7.77 -15.73
C PRO A 252 12.46 -6.36 -15.54
N VAL A 253 12.08 -5.74 -14.43
CA VAL A 253 12.44 -4.37 -14.07
C VAL A 253 13.91 -4.27 -13.66
N LEU A 254 14.42 -5.26 -12.93
CA LEU A 254 15.80 -5.31 -12.47
C LEU A 254 16.62 -6.29 -13.31
N ASP A 255 17.83 -5.91 -13.65
CA ASP A 255 18.86 -6.82 -14.13
C ASP A 255 19.57 -7.50 -12.96
N ALA A 256 20.16 -8.68 -13.20
CA ALA A 256 20.86 -9.45 -12.16
C ALA A 256 21.97 -8.64 -11.47
N ASP A 257 22.60 -7.72 -12.20
CA ASP A 257 23.75 -6.93 -11.71
C ASP A 257 23.39 -5.46 -11.40
N SER A 258 22.10 -5.10 -11.40
CA SER A 258 21.66 -3.71 -11.20
C SER A 258 20.50 -3.61 -10.22
N ILE A 259 20.63 -2.70 -9.26
CA ILE A 259 19.55 -2.26 -8.38
C ILE A 259 18.71 -1.13 -8.98
N VAL A 260 19.12 -0.60 -10.14
CA VAL A 260 18.44 0.51 -10.82
C VAL A 260 17.35 -0.07 -11.74
N PRO A 261 16.07 0.31 -11.53
CA PRO A 261 14.98 -0.12 -12.37
C PRO A 261 15.13 0.33 -13.83
N ARG A 262 14.88 -0.58 -14.77
CA ARG A 262 14.72 -0.26 -16.19
C ARG A 262 13.26 0.04 -16.49
N ALA A 263 13.05 1.07 -17.31
CA ALA A 263 11.72 1.40 -17.79
C ALA A 263 11.20 0.34 -18.78
N GLN A 264 9.91 0.07 -18.74
CA GLN A 264 9.25 -0.76 -19.75
C GLN A 264 9.29 -0.10 -21.14
N PRO A 265 9.24 -0.90 -22.24
CA PRO A 265 9.12 -0.37 -23.59
C PRO A 265 7.95 0.63 -23.72
N GLN A 266 8.13 1.70 -24.49
CA GLN A 266 7.14 2.77 -24.60
C GLN A 266 5.77 2.24 -25.06
N VAL A 267 5.76 1.32 -26.03
CA VAL A 267 4.54 0.64 -26.51
C VAL A 267 3.81 -0.08 -25.37
N THR A 268 4.53 -0.86 -24.54
CA THR A 268 3.98 -1.53 -23.36
C THR A 268 3.36 -0.52 -22.39
N ARG A 269 4.04 0.58 -22.12
CA ARG A 269 3.54 1.63 -21.22
C ARG A 269 2.28 2.28 -21.75
N ASP A 270 2.20 2.53 -23.05
CA ASP A 270 1.07 3.22 -23.66
C ASP A 270 -0.17 2.32 -23.73
N VAL A 271 -0.01 1.03 -24.02
CA VAL A 271 -1.11 0.06 -23.96
C VAL A 271 -1.65 -0.06 -22.54
N ILE A 272 -0.78 -0.25 -21.55
CA ILE A 272 -1.18 -0.38 -20.15
C ILE A 272 -1.83 0.93 -19.66
N ARG A 273 -1.26 2.09 -20.00
CA ARG A 273 -1.82 3.40 -19.67
C ARG A 273 -3.22 3.57 -20.27
N GLY A 274 -3.39 3.23 -21.56
CA GLY A 274 -4.68 3.28 -22.25
C GLY A 274 -5.71 2.39 -21.57
N TRP A 275 -5.33 1.15 -21.23
CA TRP A 275 -6.21 0.21 -20.52
C TRP A 275 -6.62 0.75 -19.14
N VAL A 276 -5.68 1.23 -18.32
CA VAL A 276 -5.99 1.80 -16.99
C VAL A 276 -6.89 3.04 -17.13
N SER A 277 -6.63 3.89 -18.13
CA SER A 277 -7.42 5.09 -18.38
C SER A 277 -8.84 4.76 -18.83
N GLY A 278 -9.04 3.63 -19.51
CA GLY A 278 -10.35 3.15 -19.98
C GLY A 278 -11.17 2.39 -18.94
N LEU A 279 -10.63 2.14 -17.73
CA LEU A 279 -11.37 1.38 -16.72
C LEU A 279 -12.64 2.11 -16.24
N PRO A 280 -13.74 1.39 -15.97
CA PRO A 280 -14.89 1.97 -15.30
C PRO A 280 -14.51 2.47 -13.89
N ALA A 281 -15.30 3.41 -13.36
CA ALA A 281 -14.92 4.15 -12.15
C ALA A 281 -14.71 3.27 -10.90
N PHE A 282 -15.50 2.21 -10.75
CA PHE A 282 -15.40 1.27 -9.62
C PHE A 282 -14.12 0.43 -9.71
N GLU A 283 -13.82 -0.10 -10.90
CA GLU A 283 -12.62 -0.87 -11.21
C GLU A 283 -11.37 -0.02 -11.08
N LEU A 284 -11.42 1.24 -11.50
CA LEU A 284 -10.30 2.17 -11.36
C LEU A 284 -10.02 2.50 -9.87
N ALA A 285 -11.06 2.73 -9.07
CA ALA A 285 -10.90 2.92 -7.62
C ALA A 285 -10.34 1.66 -6.94
N ALA A 286 -10.83 0.47 -7.33
CA ALA A 286 -10.33 -0.80 -6.82
C ALA A 286 -8.86 -1.02 -7.21
N LEU A 287 -8.49 -0.71 -8.45
CA LEU A 287 -7.12 -0.78 -8.93
C LEU A 287 -6.21 0.20 -8.17
N GLU A 288 -6.60 1.48 -8.06
CA GLU A 288 -5.86 2.47 -7.26
C GLU A 288 -5.57 1.93 -5.86
N ARG A 289 -6.60 1.39 -5.19
CA ARG A 289 -6.45 0.84 -3.85
C ARG A 289 -5.54 -0.38 -3.81
N GLY A 290 -5.71 -1.31 -4.74
CA GLY A 290 -4.91 -2.53 -4.85
C GLY A 290 -3.44 -2.23 -5.08
N VAL A 291 -3.13 -1.32 -6.00
CA VAL A 291 -1.76 -0.89 -6.30
C VAL A 291 -1.12 -0.21 -5.10
N LEU A 292 -1.83 0.71 -4.44
CA LEU A 292 -1.28 1.41 -3.28
C LEU A 292 -1.06 0.49 -2.08
N ALA A 293 -1.87 -0.56 -1.92
CA ALA A 293 -1.71 -1.55 -0.87
C ALA A 293 -0.59 -2.57 -1.17
N GLY A 294 -0.58 -3.12 -2.38
CA GLY A 294 0.38 -4.14 -2.81
C GLY A 294 1.72 -3.59 -3.30
N LYS A 295 1.81 -2.28 -3.57
CA LYS A 295 2.97 -1.61 -4.19
C LYS A 295 3.39 -2.22 -5.53
N GLY A 296 2.43 -2.81 -6.26
CA GLY A 296 2.64 -3.42 -7.57
C GLY A 296 1.37 -3.28 -8.42
N LEU A 297 1.56 -3.03 -9.70
CA LEU A 297 0.51 -2.91 -10.70
C LEU A 297 -0.02 -4.28 -11.13
N LEU A 298 0.84 -5.20 -11.54
CA LEU A 298 0.45 -6.46 -12.18
C LEU A 298 -0.44 -7.31 -11.28
N GLY A 299 -0.05 -7.48 -10.02
CA GLY A 299 -0.86 -8.22 -9.04
C GLY A 299 -2.21 -7.56 -8.76
N ALA A 300 -2.26 -6.23 -8.72
CA ALA A 300 -3.50 -5.50 -8.53
C ALA A 300 -4.44 -5.60 -9.75
N VAL A 301 -3.89 -5.55 -10.98
CA VAL A 301 -4.66 -5.79 -12.20
C VAL A 301 -5.22 -7.20 -12.22
N ARG A 302 -4.40 -8.21 -11.92
CA ARG A 302 -4.85 -9.61 -11.85
C ARG A 302 -6.00 -9.76 -10.85
N LEU A 303 -5.88 -9.13 -9.67
CA LEU A 303 -6.95 -9.13 -8.67
C LEU A 303 -8.23 -8.46 -9.17
N VAL A 304 -8.14 -7.27 -9.76
CA VAL A 304 -9.32 -6.55 -10.25
C VAL A 304 -10.01 -7.31 -11.37
N VAL A 305 -9.25 -7.89 -12.31
CA VAL A 305 -9.81 -8.70 -13.41
C VAL A 305 -10.50 -9.97 -12.90
N GLU A 306 -9.93 -10.61 -11.87
CA GLU A 306 -10.49 -11.84 -11.32
C GLU A 306 -11.84 -11.64 -10.60
N TRP A 307 -12.03 -10.47 -9.96
CA TRP A 307 -13.16 -10.20 -9.07
C TRP A 307 -14.15 -9.15 -9.59
N SER A 308 -13.82 -8.41 -10.66
CA SER A 308 -14.75 -7.48 -11.30
C SER A 308 -15.77 -8.23 -12.13
N VAL A 309 -17.05 -7.87 -11.94
CA VAL A 309 -18.15 -8.38 -12.77
C VAL A 309 -18.07 -7.83 -14.19
N GLU A 310 -17.64 -6.57 -14.36
CA GLU A 310 -17.52 -5.90 -15.66
C GLU A 310 -16.41 -6.52 -16.52
N LEU A 311 -15.31 -6.93 -15.88
CA LEU A 311 -14.16 -7.56 -16.54
C LEU A 311 -14.25 -9.09 -16.60
N GLY A 312 -15.41 -9.67 -16.27
CA GLY A 312 -15.60 -11.12 -16.22
C GLY A 312 -15.29 -11.84 -17.54
N HIS A 313 -15.46 -11.15 -18.67
CA HIS A 313 -15.11 -11.64 -20.00
C HIS A 313 -13.59 -11.92 -20.18
N LEU A 314 -12.73 -11.34 -19.35
CA LEU A 314 -11.27 -11.54 -19.41
C LEU A 314 -10.78 -12.73 -18.57
N LYS A 315 -11.60 -13.24 -17.63
CA LYS A 315 -11.21 -14.29 -16.68
C LYS A 315 -10.95 -15.64 -17.34
N GLY A 316 -11.67 -15.96 -18.42
CA GLY A 316 -11.65 -17.29 -19.05
C GLY A 316 -12.41 -18.35 -18.24
N GLU A 317 -12.44 -19.59 -18.76
CA GLU A 317 -13.19 -20.73 -18.20
C GLU A 317 -12.43 -21.50 -17.10
N VAL A 318 -11.59 -20.83 -16.31
CA VAL A 318 -10.80 -21.53 -15.27
C VAL A 318 -11.66 -21.70 -14.01
N GLU A 319 -11.80 -22.94 -13.52
CA GLU A 319 -12.57 -23.27 -12.30
C GLU A 319 -11.91 -22.69 -11.04
N GLU A 320 -10.58 -22.64 -10.99
CA GLU A 320 -9.84 -22.11 -9.84
C GLU A 320 -9.86 -20.57 -9.82
N ARG A 321 -10.35 -20.01 -8.71
CA ARG A 321 -10.36 -18.56 -8.49
C ARG A 321 -9.01 -18.10 -7.95
N TRP A 322 -8.39 -17.15 -8.65
CA TRP A 322 -7.11 -16.61 -8.20
C TRP A 322 -7.27 -15.75 -6.94
N GLY A 323 -6.39 -15.97 -5.95
CA GLY A 323 -6.40 -15.25 -4.67
C GLY A 323 -7.33 -15.82 -3.61
N VAL A 324 -7.89 -17.01 -3.81
CA VAL A 324 -8.54 -17.81 -2.78
C VAL A 324 -7.71 -19.07 -2.57
N GLU A 325 -6.90 -19.07 -1.51
CA GLU A 325 -6.18 -20.26 -0.99
C GLU A 325 -6.69 -20.61 0.40
#